data_AF-A0A074JQU0-F1
#
_entry.id   AF-A0A074JQU0-F1
#
_cell.length_a   1.000
_cell.length_b   1.000
_cell.length_c   1.000
_cell.angle_alpha   90.00
_cell.angle_beta   90.00
_cell.angle_gamma   90.00
#
_symmetry.space_group_name_H-M   'P 1'
#
loop_
_entity.id
_entity.type
_entity.pdbx_description
1 polymer ?
#
loop_
_entity_poly.entity_id
_entity_poly.type
_entity_poly.pdbx_seq_one_letter_code
_entity_poly.pdbx_strand_id
1 'polypeptide(L)'
;MSVKSSISLSDQQDAFARGLVEQGRFSSVSAVIQNGLDLLRQKTEADEAETAALQLLLVERQGGAFVSGPEMQSRVSAMIGRKRRGPRVER
;
A
#
# COMPACT_ATOMS: atom_id res chain seq x y z
N MET A 1 26.00 3.22 -9.85
CA MET A 1 26.54 2.19 -10.76
C MET A 1 25.35 1.48 -11.39
N SER A 2 25.27 1.39 -12.72
CA SER A 2 24.23 0.62 -13.41
C SER A 2 24.84 -0.63 -14.04
N VAL A 3 24.14 -1.77 -13.93
CA VAL A 3 24.52 -3.01 -14.59
C VAL A 3 23.83 -3.03 -15.96
N LYS A 4 24.61 -3.31 -17.02
CA LYS A 4 24.05 -3.49 -18.38
C LYS A 4 23.63 -4.94 -18.54
N SER A 5 22.33 -5.15 -18.73
CA SER A 5 21.75 -6.47 -18.97
C SER A 5 21.03 -6.47 -20.31
N SER A 6 21.22 -7.52 -21.10
CA SER A 6 20.43 -7.74 -22.32
C SER A 6 19.11 -8.42 -21.95
N ILE A 7 17.98 -7.78 -22.24
CA ILE A 7 16.64 -8.28 -21.94
C ILE A 7 15.80 -8.32 -23.21
N SER A 8 14.94 -9.32 -23.31
CA SER A 8 13.91 -9.37 -24.35
C SER A 8 12.68 -8.60 -23.90
N LEU A 9 12.16 -7.75 -24.77
CA LEU A 9 10.89 -7.05 -24.60
C LEU A 9 9.92 -7.57 -25.66
N SER A 10 8.62 -7.62 -25.33
CA SER A 10 7.62 -7.81 -26.38
C SER A 10 7.56 -6.56 -27.27
N ASP A 11 7.11 -6.73 -28.52
CA ASP A 11 6.94 -5.61 -29.46
C ASP A 11 6.08 -4.49 -28.85
N GLN A 12 5.06 -4.84 -28.07
CA GLN A 12 4.19 -3.88 -27.38
C GLN A 12 4.94 -3.11 -26.27
N GLN A 13 5.82 -3.79 -25.52
CA GLN A 13 6.62 -3.15 -24.47
C GLN A 13 7.69 -2.22 -25.05
N ASP A 14 8.36 -2.64 -26.14
CA ASP A 14 9.33 -1.80 -26.83
C ASP A 14 8.66 -0.56 -27.44
N ALA A 15 7.54 -0.74 -28.16
CA ALA A 15 6.77 0.37 -28.72
C ALA A 15 6.29 1.37 -27.65
N PHE A 16 5.79 0.86 -26.51
CA PHE A 16 5.37 1.71 -25.39
C PHE A 16 6.55 2.50 -24.81
N ALA A 17 7.69 1.84 -24.55
CA ALA A 17 8.86 2.50 -23.99
C ALA A 17 9.44 3.55 -24.93
N ARG A 18 9.49 3.27 -26.25
CA ARG A 18 9.92 4.23 -27.27
C ARG A 18 8.98 5.43 -27.35
N GLY A 19 7.66 5.20 -27.35
CA GLY A 19 6.69 6.29 -27.38
C GLY A 19 6.83 7.25 -26.18
N LEU A 20 7.15 6.73 -24.99
CA LEU A 20 7.43 7.58 -23.83
C LEU A 20 8.70 8.42 -23.98
N VAL A 21 9.72 7.89 -24.66
CA VAL A 21 10.97 8.63 -24.95
C VAL A 21 10.74 9.68 -26.02
N GLU A 22 10.02 9.35 -27.09
CA GLU A 22 9.66 10.27 -28.17
C GLU A 22 8.83 11.47 -27.66
N GLN A 23 7.97 11.23 -26.68
CA GLN A 23 7.20 12.28 -25.99
C GLN A 23 8.05 13.12 -25.01
N GLY A 24 9.35 12.81 -24.85
CA GLY A 24 10.24 13.51 -23.93
C GLY A 24 9.98 13.22 -22.45
N ARG A 25 9.16 12.21 -22.12
CA ARG A 25 8.84 11.86 -20.73
C ARG A 25 10.00 11.14 -20.05
N PHE A 26 10.82 10.44 -20.83
CA PHE A 26 12.03 9.77 -20.35
C PHE A 26 13.18 10.01 -21.32
N SER A 27 14.41 10.03 -20.80
CA SER A 27 15.62 10.25 -21.60
C SER A 27 16.05 9.05 -22.43
N SER A 28 15.57 7.84 -22.10
CA SER A 28 15.90 6.60 -22.81
C SER A 28 14.96 5.46 -22.41
N VAL A 29 14.94 4.39 -23.22
CA VAL A 29 14.20 3.15 -22.90
C VAL A 29 14.73 2.55 -21.59
N SER A 30 16.04 2.60 -21.33
CA SER A 30 16.59 2.09 -20.08
C SER A 30 16.06 2.84 -18.85
N ALA A 31 15.83 4.15 -18.95
CA ALA A 31 15.24 4.93 -17.86
C ALA A 31 13.76 4.55 -17.61
N VAL A 32 13.00 4.25 -18.67
CA VAL A 32 11.63 3.73 -18.56
C VAL A 32 11.62 2.40 -17.79
N ILE A 33 12.48 1.46 -18.19
CA ILE A 33 12.55 0.13 -17.56
C ILE A 33 12.99 0.23 -16.10
N GLN A 34 13.99 1.06 -15.79
CA GLN A 34 14.44 1.28 -14.41
C GLN A 34 13.31 1.84 -13.55
N ASN A 35 12.59 2.86 -14.03
CA ASN A 35 11.45 3.39 -13.30
C ASN A 35 10.32 2.34 -13.14
N GLY A 36 10.05 1.54 -14.17
CA GLY A 36 9.08 0.44 -14.07
C GLY A 36 9.46 -0.60 -13.01
N LEU A 37 10.74 -0.95 -12.90
CA LEU A 37 11.24 -1.86 -11.87
C LEU A 37 11.16 -1.23 -10.47
N ASP A 38 11.44 0.06 -10.34
CA ASP A 38 11.29 0.77 -9.06
C ASP A 38 9.83 0.80 -8.61
N LEU A 39 8.89 1.04 -9.52
CA LEU A 39 7.45 1.00 -9.23
C LEU A 39 7.00 -0.41 -8.82
N LEU A 40 7.48 -1.45 -9.51
CA LEU A 40 7.19 -2.83 -9.15
C LEU A 40 7.72 -3.15 -7.75
N ARG A 41 8.98 -2.78 -7.45
CA ARG A 41 9.59 -2.97 -6.14
C ARG A 41 8.79 -2.27 -5.04
N GLN A 42 8.46 -1.00 -5.23
CA GLN A 42 7.66 -0.23 -4.26
C GLN A 42 6.30 -0.88 -4.01
N LYS A 43 5.63 -1.36 -5.06
CA LYS A 43 4.37 -2.08 -4.92
C LYS A 43 4.54 -3.37 -4.13
N THR A 44 5.53 -4.19 -4.46
CA THR A 44 5.78 -5.46 -3.77
C THR A 44 6.10 -5.22 -2.29
N GLU A 45 6.98 -4.27 -1.96
CA GLU A 45 7.31 -3.93 -0.58
C GLU A 45 6.10 -3.42 0.20
N ALA A 46 5.23 -2.63 -0.43
CA ALA A 46 3.99 -2.14 0.19
C ALA A 46 3.00 -3.28 0.45
N ASP A 47 2.77 -4.14 -0.54
CA ASP A 47 1.86 -5.29 -0.44
C ASP A 47 2.35 -6.27 0.67
N GLU A 48 3.66 -6.50 0.77
CA GLU A 48 4.28 -7.32 1.84
C GLU A 48 4.13 -6.69 3.22
N ALA A 49 4.39 -5.39 3.35
CA ALA A 49 4.26 -4.66 4.61
C ALA A 49 2.80 -4.63 5.11
N GLU A 50 1.84 -4.42 4.21
CA GLU A 50 0.41 -4.47 4.53
C GLU A 50 0.01 -5.88 4.99
N THR A 51 0.44 -6.92 4.28
CA THR A 51 0.16 -8.31 4.63
C THR A 51 0.71 -8.66 6.01
N ALA A 52 1.95 -8.24 6.31
CA ALA A 52 2.56 -8.46 7.62
C ALA A 52 1.81 -7.72 8.74
N ALA A 53 1.39 -6.48 8.49
CA ALA A 53 0.59 -5.70 9.46
C ALA A 53 -0.77 -6.35 9.74
N LEU A 54 -1.45 -6.87 8.71
CA LEU A 54 -2.71 -7.59 8.85
C LEU A 54 -2.54 -8.89 9.63
N GLN A 55 -1.48 -9.65 9.35
CA GLN A 55 -1.17 -10.87 10.11
C GLN A 55 -0.95 -10.56 11.59
N LEU A 56 -0.15 -9.52 11.90
CA LEU A 56 0.08 -9.09 13.29
C LEU A 56 -1.23 -8.71 13.99
N LEU A 57 -2.08 -7.90 13.33
CA LEU A 57 -3.38 -7.50 13.87
C LEU A 57 -4.27 -8.71 14.18
N LEU A 58 -4.28 -9.72 13.31
CA LEU A 58 -5.07 -10.93 13.52
C LEU A 58 -4.52 -11.76 14.69
N VAL A 59 -3.20 -11.91 14.81
CA VAL A 59 -2.57 -12.61 15.94
C VAL A 59 -2.88 -11.90 17.26
N GLU A 60 -2.72 -10.58 17.32
CA GLU A 60 -3.08 -9.79 18.49
C GLU A 60 -4.57 -9.93 18.83
N ARG A 61 -5.44 -9.88 17.83
CA ARG A 61 -6.88 -10.02 18.03
C ARG A 61 -7.28 -11.42 18.52
N GLN A 62 -6.59 -12.47 18.07
CA GLN A 62 -6.81 -13.85 18.53
C GLN A 62 -6.40 -14.03 20.00
N GLY A 63 -5.37 -13.32 20.47
CA GLY A 63 -4.92 -13.37 21.85
C GLY A 63 -5.87 -12.71 22.87
N GLY A 64 -6.82 -11.88 22.39
CA GLY A 64 -7.81 -11.20 23.23
C GLY A 64 -9.11 -11.99 23.41
N ALA A 65 -9.79 -11.76 24.53
CA ALA A 65 -11.11 -12.34 24.77
C ALA A 65 -12.14 -11.87 23.72
N PHE A 66 -12.90 -12.81 23.18
CA PHE A 66 -14.06 -12.49 22.36
C PHE A 66 -15.22 -12.06 23.25
N VAL A 67 -15.96 -11.05 22.81
CA VAL A 67 -17.17 -10.55 23.46
C VAL A 67 -18.38 -10.88 22.61
N SER A 68 -19.52 -11.05 23.26
CA SER A 68 -20.79 -11.22 22.55
C SER A 68 -21.22 -9.94 21.84
N GLY A 69 -22.10 -10.06 20.84
CA GLY A 69 -22.70 -8.90 20.15
C GLY A 69 -23.38 -7.91 21.11
N PRO A 70 -24.25 -8.35 22.04
CA PRO A 70 -24.90 -7.46 23.01
C PRO A 70 -23.90 -6.73 23.93
N GLU A 71 -22.87 -7.43 24.38
CA GLU A 71 -21.81 -6.84 25.20
C GLU A 71 -21.04 -5.77 24.42
N MET A 72 -20.67 -6.06 23.16
CA MET A 72 -20.01 -5.09 22.29
C MET A 72 -20.88 -3.84 22.08
N GLN A 73 -22.18 -4.01 21.83
CA GLN A 73 -23.12 -2.90 21.66
C GLN A 73 -23.20 -2.00 22.89
N SER A 74 -23.24 -2.61 24.09
CA SER A 74 -23.21 -1.88 25.36
C SER A 74 -21.92 -1.08 25.53
N ARG A 75 -20.75 -1.71 25.29
CA ARG A 75 -19.43 -1.07 25.37
C ARG A 75 -19.30 0.12 24.42
N VAL A 76 -19.74 -0.02 23.17
CA VAL A 76 -19.73 1.05 22.15
C VAL A 76 -20.66 2.19 22.55
N SER A 77 -21.88 1.89 23.00
CA SER A 77 -22.85 2.92 23.43
C SER A 77 -22.32 3.74 24.60
N ALA A 78 -21.67 3.08 25.57
CA ALA A 78 -21.02 3.76 26.69
C ALA A 78 -19.86 4.65 26.22
N MET A 79 -19.04 4.21 25.25
CA MET A 79 -17.96 5.01 24.67
C MET A 79 -18.49 6.26 23.96
N ILE A 80 -19.55 6.12 23.16
CA ILE A 80 -20.21 7.26 22.50
C ILE A 80 -20.78 8.22 23.54
N GLY A 81 -21.44 7.71 24.58
CA GLY A 81 -21.95 8.51 25.69
C GLY A 81 -20.86 9.33 26.39
N ARG A 82 -19.69 8.72 26.66
CA ARG A 82 -18.52 9.43 27.20
C ARG A 82 -18.02 10.52 26.24
N LYS A 83 -17.87 10.21 24.95
CA LYS A 83 -17.39 11.17 23.94
C LYS A 83 -18.31 12.38 23.79
N ARG A 84 -19.63 12.19 23.91
CA ARG A 84 -20.63 13.27 23.86
C ARG A 84 -20.64 14.16 25.11
N ARG A 85 -20.17 13.64 26.26
CA ARG A 85 -20.10 14.36 27.54
C ARG A 85 -18.76 15.07 27.75
N GLY A 86 -17.72 14.72 26.99
CA GLY A 86 -16.45 15.46 26.99
C GLY A 86 -16.60 16.84 26.32
N PRO A 87 -15.80 17.84 26.72
CA PRO A 87 -15.88 19.16 26.12
C PRO A 87 -15.62 19.05 24.62
N ARG A 88 -16.50 19.67 23.82
CA ARG A 88 -16.24 19.91 22.40
C ARG A 88 -14.93 20.70 22.35
N VAL A 89 -13.88 20.13 21.77
CA VAL A 89 -12.66 20.87 21.49
C VAL A 89 -13.05 21.96 20.50
N GLU A 90 -13.30 23.16 21.02
CA GLU A 90 -13.40 24.37 20.21
C GLU A 90 -12.00 24.58 19.61
N ARG A 91 -11.99 24.75 18.28
CA ARG A 91 -10.78 24.87 17.47
C ARG A 91 -10.12 26.22 17.64
#